data_AF-A0A9W8DNN8-F1
#
_entry.id   AF-A0A9W8DNN8-F1
#
_cell.length_a   1.000
_cell.length_b   1.000
_cell.length_c   1.000
_cell.angle_alpha   90.00
_cell.angle_beta   90.00
_cell.angle_gamma   90.00
#
_symmetry.space_group_name_H-M   'P 1'
#
loop_
_entity.id
_entity.type
_entity.pdbx_description
1 polymer ?
#
loop_
_entity_poly.entity_id
_entity_poly.type
_entity_poly.pdbx_seq_one_letter_code
_entity_poly.pdbx_strand_id
1 'polypeptide(L)'
;MLCRKYYKDYGVAIKGMVIHDEINPTTFDEEVDQTLPLEYVIKEDPELQSMLKQVNARIWAFTNANYPIICKPDIEAYEKALKDSGTHPGTKCYLVDDSTRNIITAKEMGWVGIHCWPGESEVGDYHIEKIHDLFKVVPELQRSN
;
A
#
# COMPACT_ATOMS: atom_id res chain seq x y z
N MET A 1 -18.06 14.52 5.45
CA MET A 1 -17.48 14.50 6.82
C MET A 1 -17.32 13.09 7.38
N LEU A 2 -18.21 12.14 7.06
CA LEU A 2 -18.15 10.77 7.59
C LEU A 2 -17.03 9.89 6.98
N CYS A 3 -16.88 9.86 5.65
CA CYS A 3 -15.82 9.06 5.00
C CYS A 3 -14.41 9.43 5.47
N ARG A 4 -14.14 10.73 5.66
CA ARG A 4 -12.84 11.21 6.18
C ARG A 4 -12.60 10.77 7.63
N LYS A 5 -13.65 10.72 8.45
CA LYS A 5 -13.59 10.20 9.82
C LYS A 5 -13.27 8.71 9.80
N TYR A 6 -14.04 7.90 9.08
CA TYR A 6 -13.80 6.46 9.02
C TYR A 6 -12.47 6.09 8.38
N TYR A 7 -12.03 6.82 7.36
CA TYR A 7 -10.69 6.63 6.81
C TYR A 7 -9.60 6.90 7.87
N LYS A 8 -9.77 7.96 8.67
CA LYS A 8 -8.84 8.29 9.76
C LYS A 8 -8.86 7.26 10.89
N ASP A 9 -10.00 6.66 11.19
CA ASP A 9 -10.12 5.71 12.29
C ASP A 9 -9.73 4.29 11.85
N TYR A 10 -10.19 3.85 10.67
CA TYR A 10 -10.15 2.45 10.23
C TYR A 10 -9.19 2.16 9.07
N GLY A 11 -8.57 3.17 8.44
CA GLY A 11 -7.60 2.99 7.36
C GLY A 11 -8.24 2.84 5.97
N VAL A 12 -9.50 2.41 5.94
CA VAL A 12 -10.37 2.43 4.77
C VAL A 12 -11.76 2.88 5.21
N ALA A 13 -12.37 3.81 4.46
CA ALA A 13 -13.62 4.46 4.87
C ALA A 13 -14.78 3.47 5.00
N ILE A 14 -14.86 2.51 4.08
CA ILE A 14 -15.93 1.50 4.03
C ILE A 14 -15.94 0.59 5.27
N LYS A 15 -14.80 0.32 5.91
CA LYS A 15 -14.76 -0.46 7.16
C LYS A 15 -15.57 0.19 8.27
N GLY A 16 -15.49 1.52 8.40
CA GLY A 16 -16.33 2.26 9.34
C GLY A 16 -17.81 2.25 8.95
N MET A 17 -18.13 2.33 7.66
CA MET A 17 -19.52 2.29 7.19
C MET A 17 -20.18 0.92 7.41
N VAL A 18 -19.43 -0.17 7.26
CA VAL A 18 -19.96 -1.52 7.55
C VAL A 18 -20.21 -1.70 9.05
N ILE A 19 -19.30 -1.20 9.90
CA ILE A 19 -19.41 -1.35 11.36
C ILE A 19 -20.54 -0.48 11.93
N HIS A 20 -20.69 0.76 11.45
CA HIS A 20 -21.54 1.76 12.08
C HIS A 20 -22.82 2.10 11.31
N ASP A 21 -22.84 1.90 10.00
CA ASP A 21 -23.92 2.36 9.12
C ASP A 21 -24.56 1.21 8.31
N GLU A 22 -24.31 -0.05 8.70
CA GLU A 22 -24.91 -1.26 8.13
C GLU A 22 -24.76 -1.39 6.59
N ILE A 23 -23.72 -0.77 6.01
CA ILE A 23 -23.45 -0.88 4.58
C ILE A 23 -23.02 -2.31 4.23
N ASN A 24 -23.62 -2.88 3.18
CA ASN A 24 -23.14 -4.14 2.62
C ASN A 24 -21.84 -3.89 1.83
N PRO A 25 -20.72 -4.53 2.19
CA PRO A 25 -19.44 -4.28 1.55
C PRO A 25 -19.37 -4.73 0.09
N THR A 26 -20.05 -5.82 -0.25
CA THR A 26 -20.08 -6.34 -1.63
C THR A 26 -20.83 -5.38 -2.53
N THR A 27 -21.98 -4.88 -2.09
CA THR A 27 -22.74 -3.86 -2.84
C THR A 27 -21.93 -2.57 -3.01
N PHE A 28 -21.22 -2.13 -1.97
CA PHE A 28 -20.36 -0.95 -2.09
C PHE A 28 -19.24 -1.15 -3.12
N ASP A 29 -18.56 -2.29 -3.09
CA ASP A 29 -17.48 -2.59 -4.05
C ASP A 29 -18.02 -2.64 -5.50
N GLU A 30 -19.15 -3.31 -5.71
CA GLU A 30 -19.85 -3.41 -7.00
C GLU A 30 -20.25 -2.04 -7.55
N GLU A 31 -20.70 -1.12 -6.68
CA GLU A 31 -21.20 0.20 -7.10
C GLU A 31 -20.10 1.28 -7.16
N VAL A 32 -18.98 1.10 -6.45
CA VAL A 32 -17.94 2.13 -6.29
C VAL A 32 -16.65 1.76 -6.99
N ASP A 33 -15.99 0.68 -6.58
CA ASP A 33 -14.66 0.33 -7.10
C ASP A 33 -14.77 -0.33 -8.49
N GLN A 34 -15.75 -1.23 -8.68
CA GLN A 34 -15.94 -1.97 -9.93
C GLN A 34 -16.60 -1.13 -11.05
N THR A 35 -17.19 0.02 -10.73
CA THR A 35 -17.79 0.92 -11.74
C THR A 35 -16.78 1.90 -12.34
N LEU A 36 -15.55 1.93 -11.82
CA LEU A 36 -14.52 2.84 -12.32
C LEU A 36 -14.08 2.44 -13.74
N PRO A 37 -13.99 3.41 -14.67
CA PRO A 37 -13.57 3.17 -16.06
C PRO A 37 -12.04 2.98 -16.15
N LEU A 38 -11.50 1.95 -15.49
CA LEU A 38 -10.06 1.74 -15.32
C LEU A 38 -9.34 1.56 -16.66
N GLU A 39 -10.00 1.01 -17.67
CA GLU A 39 -9.48 0.82 -19.02
C GLU A 39 -9.13 2.14 -19.73
N TYR A 40 -9.75 3.26 -19.33
CA TYR A 40 -9.49 4.58 -19.89
C TYR A 40 -8.55 5.43 -19.00
N VAL A 41 -8.45 5.07 -17.71
CA VAL A 41 -7.65 5.81 -16.71
C VAL A 41 -6.26 5.21 -16.54
N ILE A 42 -6.16 3.89 -16.42
CA ILE A 42 -4.89 3.18 -16.25
C ILE A 42 -4.32 2.89 -17.63
N LYS A 43 -3.12 3.42 -17.88
CA LYS A 43 -2.37 3.21 -19.12
C LYS A 43 -1.13 2.38 -18.84
N GLU A 44 -0.62 1.72 -19.86
CA GLU A 44 0.68 1.08 -19.77
C GLU A 44 1.76 2.10 -19.39
N ASP A 45 2.60 1.72 -18.43
CA ASP A 45 3.76 2.49 -18.01
C ASP A 45 5.03 1.64 -18.28
N PRO A 46 5.67 1.81 -19.46
CA PRO A 46 6.87 1.07 -19.81
C PRO A 46 8.05 1.36 -18.89
N GLU A 47 8.11 2.57 -18.32
CA GLU A 47 9.18 2.98 -17.41
C GLU A 47 9.04 2.22 -16.09
N LEU A 48 7.84 2.17 -15.52
CA LEU A 48 7.53 1.39 -14.32
C LEU A 48 7.80 -0.09 -14.54
N GLN A 49 7.38 -0.65 -15.68
CA GLN A 49 7.65 -2.06 -16.00
C GLN A 49 9.16 -2.36 -16.07
N SER A 50 9.94 -1.47 -16.68
CA SER A 50 11.40 -1.58 -16.74
C SER A 50 12.04 -1.47 -15.35
N MET A 51 11.54 -0.54 -14.53
CA MET A 51 12.00 -0.35 -13.15
C MET A 51 11.72 -1.58 -12.29
N LEU A 52 10.51 -2.13 -12.32
CA LEU A 52 10.13 -3.34 -11.56
C LEU A 52 10.99 -4.56 -11.96
N LYS A 53 11.37 -4.66 -13.24
CA LYS A 53 12.30 -5.70 -13.73
C LYS A 53 13.73 -5.52 -13.24
N GLN A 54 14.10 -4.38 -12.66
CA GLN A 54 15.42 -4.15 -12.08
C GLN A 54 15.43 -4.34 -10.56
N VAL A 55 14.27 -4.54 -9.92
CA VAL A 55 14.19 -4.76 -8.47
C VAL A 55 14.80 -6.11 -8.09
N ASN A 56 15.81 -6.08 -7.22
CA ASN A 56 16.51 -7.23 -6.65
C ASN A 56 15.85 -7.73 -5.36
N ALA A 57 14.53 -7.86 -5.37
CA ALA A 57 13.75 -8.38 -4.27
C ALA A 57 12.47 -9.02 -4.82
N ARG A 58 11.81 -9.86 -4.01
CA ARG A 58 10.47 -10.34 -4.34
C ARG A 58 9.49 -9.19 -4.20
N ILE A 59 8.76 -8.90 -5.27
CA ILE A 59 7.69 -7.89 -5.28
C ILE A 59 6.39 -8.56 -4.86
N TRP A 60 5.64 -7.94 -3.96
CA TRP A 60 4.34 -8.40 -3.50
C TRP A 60 3.37 -7.24 -3.44
N ALA A 61 2.20 -7.38 -4.08
CA ALA A 61 1.15 -6.36 -4.02
C ALA A 61 0.40 -6.49 -2.69
N PHE A 62 0.39 -5.40 -1.90
CA PHE A 62 -0.28 -5.35 -0.61
C PHE A 62 -1.28 -4.18 -0.60
N THR A 63 -2.55 -4.48 -0.86
CA THR A 63 -3.60 -3.49 -1.11
C THR A 63 -4.81 -3.65 -0.19
N ASN A 64 -5.51 -2.54 0.07
CA ASN A 64 -6.81 -2.50 0.77
C ASN A 64 -7.99 -2.54 -0.21
N ALA A 65 -7.75 -2.70 -1.51
CA ALA A 65 -8.81 -2.80 -2.53
C ALA A 65 -9.67 -4.06 -2.35
N ASN A 66 -10.90 -4.03 -2.87
CA ASN A 66 -11.86 -5.13 -2.79
C ASN A 66 -12.25 -5.51 -1.34
N TYR A 67 -12.35 -4.49 -0.48
CA TYR A 67 -12.83 -4.60 0.89
C TYR A 67 -12.32 -5.82 1.68
N PRO A 68 -11.03 -5.88 2.04
CA PRO A 68 -10.58 -6.96 2.90
C PRO A 68 -11.01 -6.66 4.35
N ILE A 69 -11.62 -7.65 5.01
CA ILE A 69 -11.97 -7.59 6.45
C ILE A 69 -10.73 -7.19 7.30
N ILE A 70 -9.56 -7.68 6.88
CA ILE A 70 -8.24 -7.38 7.44
C ILE A 70 -7.52 -6.43 6.47
N CYS A 71 -7.32 -5.18 6.88
CA CYS A 71 -6.78 -4.13 6.02
C CYS A 71 -5.67 -3.32 6.74
N LYS A 72 -4.76 -2.72 5.97
CA LYS A 72 -3.83 -1.74 6.52
C LYS A 72 -4.61 -0.55 7.11
N PRO A 73 -4.19 0.04 8.22
CA PRO A 73 -2.92 -0.14 8.91
C PRO A 73 -2.97 -1.17 10.05
N ASP A 74 -3.95 -2.09 10.10
CA ASP A 74 -4.02 -3.05 11.19
C ASP A 74 -2.83 -4.04 11.12
N ILE A 75 -2.19 -4.34 12.26
CA ILE A 75 -1.03 -5.26 12.35
C ILE A 75 -1.34 -6.62 11.71
N GLU A 76 -2.56 -7.13 11.91
CA GLU A 76 -3.02 -8.39 11.33
C GLU A 76 -2.89 -8.43 9.80
N ALA A 77 -3.02 -7.29 9.11
CA ALA A 77 -2.84 -7.21 7.66
C ALA A 77 -1.38 -7.44 7.25
N TYR A 78 -0.43 -6.95 8.04
CA TYR A 78 1.01 -7.14 7.81
C TYR A 78 1.42 -8.58 8.11
N GLU A 79 0.91 -9.17 9.20
CA GLU A 79 1.12 -10.58 9.52
C GLU A 79 0.58 -11.50 8.41
N LYS A 80 -0.63 -11.20 7.91
CA LYS A 80 -1.22 -11.90 6.78
C LYS A 80 -0.35 -11.76 5.53
N ALA A 81 0.13 -10.55 5.23
CA ALA A 81 0.99 -10.31 4.08
C ALA A 81 2.28 -11.15 4.15
N LEU A 82 2.96 -11.21 5.30
CA LEU A 82 4.16 -12.04 5.50
C LEU A 82 3.88 -13.53 5.31
N LYS A 83 2.73 -13.99 5.82
CA LYS A 83 2.30 -15.38 5.69
C LYS A 83 2.01 -15.74 4.22
N ASP A 84 1.22 -14.93 3.53
CA ASP A 84 0.81 -15.18 2.14
C ASP A 84 2.00 -15.05 1.16
N SER A 85 2.92 -14.13 1.41
CA SER A 85 4.15 -14.02 0.64
C SER A 85 5.14 -15.14 0.97
N GLY A 86 4.93 -15.94 2.00
CA GLY A 86 5.89 -16.96 2.45
C GLY A 86 7.22 -16.34 2.90
N THR A 87 7.17 -15.13 3.46
CA THR A 87 8.37 -14.44 3.97
C THR A 87 8.88 -15.13 5.22
N HIS A 88 10.16 -15.47 5.26
CA HIS A 88 10.80 -16.10 6.41
C HIS A 88 11.15 -15.07 7.51
N PRO A 89 11.15 -15.47 8.80
CA PRO A 89 11.63 -14.61 9.88
C PRO A 89 13.03 -14.05 9.59
N GLY A 90 13.23 -12.76 9.88
CA GLY A 90 14.50 -12.06 9.63
C GLY A 90 14.71 -11.56 8.19
N THR A 91 13.77 -11.84 7.27
CA THR A 91 13.79 -11.23 5.93
C THR A 91 13.59 -9.72 6.05
N LYS A 92 14.47 -8.93 5.41
CA LYS A 92 14.30 -7.48 5.31
C LYS A 92 13.12 -7.16 4.38
N CYS A 93 12.11 -6.48 4.91
CA CYS A 93 10.92 -6.06 4.18
C CYS A 93 10.95 -4.55 3.92
N TYR A 94 10.42 -4.15 2.76
CA TYR A 94 10.26 -2.76 2.36
C TYR A 94 8.79 -2.53 1.99
N LEU A 95 8.20 -1.43 2.48
CA LEU A 95 6.88 -0.98 2.07
C LEU A 95 7.01 0.35 1.34
N VAL A 96 6.49 0.42 0.12
CA VAL A 96 6.25 1.68 -0.60
C VAL A 96 4.74 1.95 -0.57
N ASP A 97 4.32 3.04 0.07
CA ASP A 97 2.90 3.36 0.28
C ASP A 97 2.72 4.88 0.40
N ASP A 98 1.58 5.41 -0.02
CA ASP A 98 1.22 6.83 0.07
C ASP A 98 0.49 7.17 1.38
N SER A 99 0.04 6.16 2.14
CA SER A 99 -0.61 6.38 3.43
C SER A 99 0.39 6.45 4.56
N THR A 100 0.42 7.61 5.21
CA THR A 100 1.19 7.86 6.45
C THR A 100 0.98 6.77 7.51
N ARG A 101 -0.27 6.33 7.73
CA ARG A 101 -0.58 5.32 8.75
C ARG A 101 -0.01 3.94 8.40
N ASN A 102 0.00 3.59 7.11
CA ASN A 102 0.56 2.34 6.63
C ASN A 102 2.08 2.34 6.80
N ILE A 103 2.73 3.47 6.52
CA ILE A 103 4.18 3.63 6.72
C ILE A 103 4.55 3.54 8.21
N ILE A 104 3.80 4.20 9.09
CA ILE A 104 4.03 4.11 10.55
C ILE A 104 3.96 2.65 11.02
N THR A 105 2.91 1.93 10.63
CA THR A 105 2.74 0.52 11.05
C THR A 105 3.82 -0.39 10.46
N ALA A 106 4.23 -0.16 9.21
CA ALA A 106 5.34 -0.90 8.61
C ALA A 106 6.62 -0.75 9.44
N LYS A 107 6.91 0.47 9.89
CA LYS A 107 8.08 0.76 10.75
C LYS A 107 7.96 0.12 12.13
N GLU A 108 6.78 0.14 12.75
CA GLU A 108 6.52 -0.58 14.01
C GLU A 108 6.72 -2.10 13.86
N MET A 109 6.42 -2.65 12.69
CA MET A 109 6.66 -4.05 12.31
C MET A 109 8.13 -4.35 11.92
N GLY A 110 9.02 -3.34 11.96
CA GLY A 110 10.43 -3.48 11.61
C GLY A 110 10.72 -3.51 10.10
N TRP A 111 9.77 -3.11 9.26
CA TRP A 111 9.98 -2.97 7.82
C TRP A 111 10.55 -1.58 7.51
N VAL A 112 11.28 -1.46 6.41
CA VAL A 112 11.69 -0.15 5.88
C VAL A 112 10.50 0.50 5.20
N GLY A 113 10.10 1.68 5.67
CA GLY A 113 9.00 2.46 5.11
C GLY A 113 9.48 3.52 4.12
N ILE A 114 9.03 3.45 2.86
CA ILE A 114 9.24 4.47 1.83
C ILE A 114 7.91 5.16 1.59
N HIS A 115 7.76 6.39 2.07
CA HIS A 115 6.53 7.16 1.88
C HIS A 115 6.53 7.77 0.47
N CYS A 116 5.58 7.35 -0.36
CA CYS A 116 5.43 7.86 -1.72
C CYS A 116 4.33 8.94 -1.74
N TRP A 117 4.71 10.20 -1.52
CA TRP A 117 3.76 11.29 -1.33
C TRP A 117 4.22 12.57 -2.05
N PRO A 118 3.35 13.26 -2.81
CA PRO A 118 3.68 14.54 -3.41
C PRO A 118 3.94 15.63 -2.36
N GLY A 119 5.13 16.25 -2.39
CA GLY A 119 5.56 17.27 -1.43
C GLY A 119 6.30 16.70 -0.22
N GLU A 120 6.60 17.54 0.76
CA GLU A 120 7.46 17.18 1.89
C GLU A 120 6.85 16.12 2.82
N SER A 121 7.67 15.21 3.32
CA SER A 121 7.27 14.19 4.28
C SER A 121 8.45 13.67 5.10
N GLU A 122 8.25 13.53 6.41
CA GLU A 122 9.22 12.94 7.35
C GLU A 122 8.73 11.60 7.97
N VAL A 123 7.70 10.98 7.38
CA VAL A 123 7.05 9.79 7.96
C VAL A 123 7.89 8.52 7.78
N GLY A 124 8.34 8.28 6.55
CA GLY A 124 9.11 7.10 6.17
C GLY A 124 10.56 7.15 6.65
N ASP A 125 11.27 6.03 6.50
CA ASP A 125 12.73 6.04 6.51
C ASP A 125 13.28 6.74 5.26
N TYR A 126 12.52 6.65 4.16
CA TYR A 126 12.75 7.39 2.92
C TYR A 126 11.46 8.06 2.43
N HIS A 127 11.62 9.08 1.61
CA HIS A 127 10.54 9.80 0.95
C HIS A 127 10.83 9.91 -0.55
N ILE A 128 9.80 9.68 -1.36
CA ILE A 128 9.79 9.91 -2.81
C ILE A 128 8.46 10.55 -3.20
N GLU A 129 8.47 11.42 -4.22
CA GLU A 129 7.22 11.97 -4.75
C GLU A 129 6.54 11.03 -5.76
N LYS A 130 7.32 10.15 -6.39
CA LYS A 130 6.88 9.21 -7.41
C LYS A 130 7.63 7.91 -7.32
N ILE A 131 6.96 6.81 -7.68
CA ILE A 131 7.50 5.45 -7.58
C ILE A 131 8.83 5.26 -8.35
N HIS A 132 9.00 5.96 -9.48
CA HIS A 132 10.21 5.94 -10.32
C HIS A 132 11.48 6.40 -9.60
N ASP A 133 11.35 7.11 -8.49
CA ASP A 133 12.49 7.61 -7.72
C ASP A 133 12.99 6.59 -6.67
N LEU A 134 12.41 5.38 -6.61
CA LEU A 134 12.74 4.35 -5.62
C LEU A 134 14.25 4.08 -5.51
N PHE A 135 14.94 3.88 -6.63
CA PHE A 135 16.38 3.56 -6.62
C PHE A 135 17.27 4.76 -6.27
N LYS A 136 16.74 5.99 -6.27
CA LYS A 136 17.49 7.17 -5.81
C LYS A 136 17.68 7.16 -4.30
N VAL A 137 16.71 6.59 -3.58
CA VAL A 137 16.69 6.57 -2.12
C VAL A 137 17.06 5.22 -1.53
N VAL A 138 16.77 4.12 -2.25
CA VAL A 138 17.13 2.75 -1.84
C VAL A 138 17.88 2.06 -3.00
N PRO A 139 19.12 2.49 -3.31
CA PRO A 139 19.88 1.96 -4.44
C PRO A 139 20.21 0.47 -4.31
N GLU A 140 20.27 -0.08 -3.09
CA GLU A 140 20.51 -1.51 -2.87
C GLU A 140 19.38 -2.43 -3.37
N LEU A 141 18.18 -1.88 -3.63
CA LEU A 141 17.09 -2.61 -4.26
C LEU A 141 17.26 -2.77 -5.77
N GLN A 142 18.18 -2.05 -6.41
CA GLN A 142 18.46 -2.21 -7.82
C GLN A 142 19.44 -3.36 -8.04
N ARG A 143 19.15 -4.25 -9.00
CA ARG A 143 20.11 -5.29 -9.43
C ARG A 143 21.42 -4.63 -9.85
N SER A 144 22.53 -5.10 -9.28
CA SER A 144 23.86 -4.75 -9.79
C SER A 144 24.04 -5.35 -11.18
N ASN A 145 24.47 -4.53 -12.14
CA ASN A 145 24.86 -4.99 -13.47
C ASN A 145 26.11 -5.88 -13.42
#